data_AF-A0A0M8PDP4-F1
#
_entry.id   AF-A0A0M8PDP4-F1
#
_cell.length_a   1.000
_cell.length_b   1.000
_cell.length_c   1.000
_cell.angle_alpha   90.00
_cell.angle_beta   90.00
_cell.angle_gamma   90.00
#
_symmetry.space_group_name_H-M   'P 1'
#
loop_
_entity.id
_entity.type
_entity.pdbx_description
1 polymer ?
#
loop_
_entity_poly.entity_id
_entity_poly.type
_entity_poly.pdbx_seq_one_letter_code
_entity_poly.pdbx_strand_id
1 'polypeptide(L)'
;MYHHWLLPKTLIVSALLPSLAYSQVNAGDAGARSPDAFQWIQPANTTILSEYGHSPPVYPSPKISGTSEWETALNKAKHFVSSLALDEKAWLVTGVPGPCIGNIGPVLRLNFTGLCLQDGPNAVRPSDYVSVFPSGITIASSWDRDLIYDRFHDLGLEYKGKGAQVALGPVGGALGRTPYGGRNWEGFSPDPYLTGVAMESGVRGLQDAGVQATIKHWLLYEQETQRSPTLYPNGTLEFSAYSSNADDRTIRKSTPFSFFFFFFFFACLAAWPLAYQYGIAFLLNRELS
;
A
#
# COMPACT_ATOMS: atom_id res chain seq x y z
N MET A 1 -24.50 34.73 -5.42
CA MET A 1 -24.46 34.30 -6.83
C MET A 1 -24.48 32.78 -6.83
N TYR A 2 -25.50 32.16 -7.42
CA TYR A 2 -25.56 30.70 -7.54
C TYR A 2 -24.79 30.27 -8.80
N HIS A 3 -23.74 29.47 -8.66
CA HIS A 3 -23.09 28.81 -9.78
C HIS A 3 -23.65 27.39 -9.95
N HIS A 4 -24.30 27.17 -11.09
CA HIS A 4 -24.70 25.84 -11.53
C HIS A 4 -23.47 25.01 -11.91
N TRP A 5 -23.26 23.87 -11.25
CA TRP A 5 -22.47 22.78 -11.81
C TRP A 5 -23.38 21.88 -12.63
N LEU A 6 -23.31 22.02 -13.96
CA LEU A 6 -23.94 21.10 -14.90
C LEU A 6 -23.07 19.85 -15.02
N LEU A 7 -23.40 18.81 -14.23
CA LEU A 7 -22.93 17.46 -14.51
C LEU A 7 -23.45 17.03 -15.90
N PRO A 8 -22.60 16.51 -16.81
CA PRO A 8 -23.08 15.97 -18.08
C PRO A 8 -23.98 14.75 -17.84
N LYS A 9 -25.14 14.76 -18.51
CA LYS A 9 -26.22 13.78 -18.32
C LYS A 9 -25.90 12.43 -18.99
N THR A 10 -25.01 11.65 -18.39
CA THR A 10 -24.74 10.27 -18.84
C THR A 10 -24.45 9.32 -17.67
N LEU A 11 -25.29 9.37 -16.64
CA LEU A 11 -25.44 8.30 -15.65
C LEU A 11 -26.93 7.97 -15.49
N ILE A 12 -27.23 6.72 -15.11
CA ILE A 12 -28.55 6.07 -15.12
C ILE A 12 -28.99 5.64 -16.53
N VAL A 13 -28.56 4.46 -17.00
CA VAL A 13 -29.38 3.24 -17.22
C VAL A 13 -28.43 2.06 -17.53
N SER A 14 -28.16 1.20 -16.55
CA SER A 14 -27.79 -0.23 -16.74
C SER A 14 -27.77 -1.04 -15.43
N ALA A 15 -27.94 -0.41 -14.28
CA ALA A 15 -28.02 -1.07 -12.98
C ALA A 15 -29.47 -1.41 -12.57
N LEU A 16 -30.12 -2.33 -13.31
CA LEU A 16 -31.32 -3.06 -12.88
C LEU A 16 -31.65 -4.17 -13.91
N LEU A 17 -31.50 -5.44 -13.49
CA LEU A 17 -31.78 -6.70 -14.22
C LEU A 17 -30.79 -7.01 -15.38
N PRO A 18 -30.23 -8.24 -15.49
CA PRO A 18 -30.74 -9.50 -14.95
C PRO A 18 -29.91 -10.09 -13.80
N SER A 19 -30.33 -9.85 -12.55
CA SER A 19 -29.80 -10.50 -11.34
C SER A 19 -30.30 -11.96 -11.14
N LEU A 20 -30.70 -12.64 -12.23
CA LEU A 20 -31.33 -13.97 -12.22
C LEU A 20 -30.75 -14.96 -13.24
N ALA A 21 -29.75 -14.58 -14.03
CA ALA A 21 -29.17 -15.44 -15.09
C ALA A 21 -27.66 -15.73 -14.96
N TYR A 22 -26.96 -15.16 -13.95
CA TYR A 22 -25.50 -15.29 -13.82
C TYR A 22 -25.00 -15.82 -12.46
N SER A 23 -25.86 -16.48 -11.67
CA SER A 23 -25.42 -17.17 -10.43
C SER A 23 -24.93 -18.61 -10.65
N GLN A 24 -24.83 -19.06 -11.91
CA GLN A 24 -24.54 -20.46 -12.28
C GLN A 24 -23.22 -20.65 -13.05
N VAL A 25 -22.54 -19.59 -13.47
CA VAL A 25 -21.37 -19.69 -14.38
C VAL A 25 -20.01 -19.66 -13.65
N ASN A 26 -19.97 -19.20 -12.39
CA ASN A 26 -18.77 -19.24 -11.53
C ASN A 26 -18.88 -20.18 -10.32
N ALA A 27 -19.96 -20.95 -10.22
CA ALA A 27 -20.01 -22.10 -9.33
C ALA A 27 -19.26 -23.27 -9.99
N GLY A 28 -17.92 -23.20 -9.98
CA GLY A 28 -17.07 -24.26 -10.51
C GLY A 28 -17.39 -25.60 -9.85
N ASP A 29 -17.85 -26.55 -10.66
CA ASP A 29 -18.41 -27.86 -10.34
C ASP A 29 -18.50 -28.22 -8.83
N ALA A 30 -19.74 -28.25 -8.34
CA ALA A 30 -20.09 -28.71 -7.00
C ALA A 30 -20.36 -30.23 -6.92
N GLY A 31 -19.99 -30.98 -7.97
CA GLY A 31 -19.79 -32.42 -7.88
C GLY A 31 -18.89 -32.78 -6.70
N ALA A 32 -19.09 -33.98 -6.16
CA ALA A 32 -18.45 -34.43 -4.92
C ALA A 32 -16.92 -34.42 -5.06
N ARG A 33 -16.29 -33.32 -4.63
CA ARG A 33 -14.84 -33.19 -4.58
C ARG A 33 -14.31 -34.25 -3.64
N SER A 34 -13.27 -34.97 -4.07
CA SER A 34 -12.65 -36.02 -3.24
C SER A 34 -12.28 -35.45 -1.87
N PRO A 35 -12.34 -36.22 -0.76
CA PRO A 35 -11.95 -35.73 0.57
C PRO A 35 -10.53 -35.13 0.61
N ASP A 36 -9.68 -35.59 -0.29
CA ASP A 36 -8.31 -35.19 -0.59
C ASP A 36 -8.17 -33.94 -1.50
N ALA A 37 -9.26 -33.38 -2.05
CA ALA A 37 -9.22 -32.11 -2.79
C ALA A 37 -8.82 -30.90 -1.92
N PHE A 38 -8.87 -31.04 -0.60
CA PHE A 38 -8.33 -30.11 0.39
C PHE A 38 -7.22 -30.73 1.26
N GLN A 39 -6.64 -31.87 0.86
CA GLN A 39 -5.41 -32.33 1.51
C GLN A 39 -4.32 -31.29 1.27
N TRP A 40 -3.59 -30.98 2.34
CA TRP A 40 -2.37 -30.20 2.26
C TRP A 40 -1.28 -31.01 1.55
N ILE A 41 -1.31 -31.00 0.22
CA ILE A 41 -0.19 -31.46 -0.60
C ILE A 41 0.95 -30.47 -0.39
N GLN A 42 1.77 -30.74 0.63
CA GLN A 42 3.09 -30.14 0.74
C GLN A 42 3.80 -30.37 -0.60
N PRO A 43 4.41 -29.34 -1.23
CA PRO A 43 5.16 -29.56 -2.44
C PRO A 43 6.23 -30.61 -2.13
N ALA A 44 6.28 -31.68 -2.90
CA ALA A 44 7.16 -32.79 -2.63
C ALA A 44 8.61 -32.27 -2.46
N ASN A 45 9.28 -32.75 -1.40
CA ASN A 45 10.62 -32.30 -0.98
C ASN A 45 10.72 -30.92 -0.27
N THR A 46 9.63 -30.33 0.24
CA THR A 46 9.70 -29.13 1.10
C THR A 46 9.78 -29.48 2.58
N THR A 47 10.95 -29.28 3.21
CA THR A 47 11.09 -29.39 4.68
C THR A 47 10.61 -28.09 5.31
N ILE A 48 9.52 -28.14 6.10
CA ILE A 48 9.15 -27.00 6.97
C ILE A 48 10.08 -27.01 8.18
N LEU A 49 11.17 -26.24 8.11
CA LEU A 49 11.99 -25.91 9.28
C LEU A 49 11.44 -24.65 9.99
N SER A 50 12.08 -24.26 11.09
CA SER A 50 11.60 -23.19 11.98
C SER A 50 11.41 -21.83 11.28
N GLU A 51 10.70 -20.93 11.97
CA GLU A 51 10.20 -19.62 11.54
C GLU A 51 11.14 -18.75 10.69
N TYR A 52 12.46 -18.96 10.78
CA TYR A 52 13.51 -18.18 10.09
C TYR A 52 14.37 -18.98 9.09
N GLY A 53 14.08 -20.26 8.85
CA GLY A 53 14.98 -21.20 8.15
C GLY A 53 15.20 -20.97 6.65
N HIS A 54 14.35 -20.18 5.98
CA HIS A 54 14.27 -20.17 4.50
C HIS A 54 14.23 -18.79 3.83
N SER A 55 14.45 -17.68 4.56
CA SER A 55 14.68 -16.37 3.94
C SER A 55 16.18 -16.13 3.79
N PRO A 56 16.77 -16.24 2.58
CA PRO A 56 18.22 -16.12 2.40
C PRO A 56 18.68 -14.68 2.71
N PRO A 57 19.78 -14.49 3.45
CA PRO A 57 20.29 -13.16 3.76
C PRO A 57 20.77 -12.44 2.50
N VAL A 58 20.27 -11.23 2.26
CA VAL A 58 20.70 -10.35 1.17
C VAL A 58 21.35 -9.12 1.76
N TYR A 59 22.67 -8.99 1.59
CA TYR A 59 23.48 -7.89 2.10
C TYR A 59 24.53 -7.43 1.07
N PRO A 60 24.95 -6.15 1.09
CA PRO A 60 24.40 -5.05 1.90
C PRO A 60 23.05 -4.57 1.37
N SER A 61 22.36 -3.72 2.14
CA SER A 61 21.22 -2.96 1.61
C SER A 61 21.68 -2.12 0.40
N PRO A 62 21.00 -2.19 -0.77
CA PRO A 62 21.38 -1.43 -1.95
C PRO A 62 21.43 0.08 -1.70
N LYS A 63 22.46 0.76 -2.20
CA LYS A 63 22.50 2.23 -2.22
C LYS A 63 21.62 2.74 -3.35
N ILE A 64 20.89 3.83 -3.11
CA ILE A 64 20.08 4.49 -4.13
C ILE A 64 20.94 4.96 -5.32
N SER A 65 20.67 4.40 -6.49
CA SER A 65 21.16 4.89 -7.78
C SER A 65 20.17 5.93 -8.31
N GLY A 66 20.64 7.15 -8.60
CA GLY A 66 19.80 8.23 -9.12
C GLY A 66 19.51 8.09 -10.61
N THR A 67 18.91 6.97 -11.01
CA THR A 67 18.58 6.68 -12.41
C THR A 67 17.49 7.63 -12.93
N SER A 68 17.73 8.19 -14.13
CA SER A 68 16.82 9.06 -14.90
C SER A 68 16.01 10.06 -14.06
N GLU A 69 14.76 9.72 -13.76
CA GLU A 69 13.76 10.60 -13.15
C GLU A 69 14.12 11.02 -11.71
N TRP A 70 14.95 10.23 -11.04
CA TRP A 70 15.33 10.43 -9.64
C TRP A 70 16.59 11.27 -9.45
N GLU A 71 17.32 11.61 -10.50
CA GLU A 71 18.58 12.37 -10.38
C GLU A 71 18.38 13.72 -9.67
N THR A 72 17.41 14.52 -10.13
CA THR A 72 17.06 15.81 -9.53
C THR A 72 16.65 15.67 -8.06
N ALA A 73 15.79 14.68 -7.76
CA ALA A 73 15.30 14.45 -6.40
C ALA A 73 16.41 13.98 -5.46
N LEU A 74 17.27 13.06 -5.92
CA LEU A 74 18.41 12.55 -5.18
C LEU A 74 19.46 13.64 -4.92
N ASN A 75 19.68 14.55 -5.88
CA ASN A 75 20.63 15.65 -5.70
C ASN A 75 20.12 16.67 -4.65
N LYS A 76 18.82 17.00 -4.67
CA LYS A 76 18.17 17.75 -3.58
C LYS A 76 18.30 17.03 -2.23
N ALA A 77 17.99 15.73 -2.19
CA ALA A 77 18.09 14.90 -0.97
C ALA A 77 19.51 14.86 -0.41
N LYS A 78 20.53 14.65 -1.25
CA LYS A 78 21.96 14.68 -0.86
C LYS A 78 22.33 16.03 -0.23
N HIS A 79 21.93 17.14 -0.85
CA HIS A 79 22.21 18.48 -0.32
C HIS A 79 21.58 18.69 1.07
N PHE A 80 20.29 18.40 1.21
CA PHE A 80 19.59 18.49 2.50
C PHE A 80 20.22 17.57 3.55
N VAL A 81 20.42 16.28 3.26
CA VAL A 81 20.99 15.30 4.20
C VAL A 81 22.45 15.60 4.56
N SER A 82 23.22 16.23 3.67
CA SER A 82 24.57 16.71 3.99
C SER A 82 24.58 17.84 5.03
N SER A 83 23.49 18.62 5.11
CA SER A 83 23.32 19.73 6.05
C SER A 83 22.83 19.29 7.44
N LEU A 84 22.47 18.02 7.62
CA LEU A 84 21.95 17.46 8.88
C LEU A 84 23.05 16.96 9.81
N ALA A 85 22.88 17.20 11.11
CA ALA A 85 23.60 16.52 12.18
C ALA A 85 23.20 15.03 12.27
N LEU A 86 23.94 14.24 13.08
CA LEU A 86 23.73 12.79 13.18
C LEU A 86 22.43 12.43 13.91
N ASP A 87 22.10 13.19 14.94
CA ASP A 87 20.84 13.12 15.68
C ASP A 87 19.65 13.59 14.82
N GLU A 88 19.79 14.70 14.08
CA GLU A 88 18.78 15.13 13.09
C GLU A 88 18.50 14.02 12.06
N LYS A 89 19.54 13.33 11.55
CA LYS A 89 19.39 12.14 10.68
C LYS A 89 18.67 10.97 11.35
N ALA A 90 18.95 10.69 12.62
CA ALA A 90 18.29 9.63 13.39
C ALA A 90 16.80 9.96 13.67
N TRP A 91 16.48 11.23 13.94
CA TRP A 91 15.11 11.68 14.14
C TRP A 91 14.28 11.67 12.88
N LEU A 92 14.85 12.01 11.72
CA LEU A 92 14.14 11.90 10.46
C LEU A 92 13.73 10.46 10.10
N VAL A 93 14.36 9.45 10.72
CA VAL A 93 14.00 8.03 10.58
C VAL A 93 13.25 7.46 11.78
N THR A 94 12.77 8.31 12.70
CA THR A 94 12.10 7.87 13.92
C THR A 94 10.75 8.57 14.07
N GLY A 95 9.70 7.77 14.25
CA GLY A 95 8.35 8.28 14.44
C GLY A 95 8.21 9.03 15.76
N VAL A 96 7.52 10.17 15.72
CA VAL A 96 7.20 10.98 16.90
C VAL A 96 5.69 11.13 17.11
N PRO A 97 5.21 11.37 18.34
CA PRO A 97 3.83 11.79 18.58
C PRO A 97 3.49 13.07 17.84
N GLY A 98 2.26 13.18 17.33
CA GLY A 98 1.80 14.34 16.56
C GLY A 98 0.35 14.18 16.10
N PRO A 99 -0.16 15.12 15.28
CA PRO A 99 -1.57 15.16 14.89
C PRO A 99 -1.98 14.09 13.87
N CYS A 100 -1.02 13.51 13.13
CA CYS A 100 -1.27 12.49 12.13
C CYS A 100 -1.02 11.08 12.68
N ILE A 101 -1.56 10.05 12.02
CA ILE A 101 -1.37 8.64 12.37
C ILE A 101 0.11 8.28 12.47
N GLY A 102 0.95 8.90 11.63
CA GLY A 102 2.40 8.92 11.80
C GLY A 102 2.99 10.29 11.57
N ASN A 103 4.11 10.60 12.26
CA ASN A 103 4.75 11.91 12.16
C ASN A 103 6.28 11.76 12.18
N ILE A 104 6.98 12.51 11.34
CA ILE A 104 8.43 12.74 11.42
C ILE A 104 8.66 14.15 11.97
N GLY A 105 9.56 14.29 12.95
CA GLY A 105 9.81 15.56 13.63
C GLY A 105 10.43 16.65 12.74
N PRO A 106 10.25 17.93 13.10
CA PRO A 106 10.82 19.06 12.37
C PRO A 106 12.33 19.22 12.59
N VAL A 107 13.00 19.84 11.63
CA VAL A 107 14.39 20.31 11.71
C VAL A 107 14.37 21.82 11.46
N LEU A 108 13.99 22.58 12.50
CA LEU A 108 13.66 24.00 12.42
C LEU A 108 14.82 24.86 11.87
N ARG A 109 16.06 24.50 12.20
CA ARG A 109 17.30 25.14 11.70
C ARG A 109 17.41 25.12 10.16
N LEU A 110 16.81 24.13 9.51
CA LEU A 110 16.79 23.96 8.05
C LEU A 110 15.42 24.29 7.43
N ASN A 111 14.52 24.95 8.18
CA ASN A 111 13.15 25.25 7.77
C ASN A 111 12.34 24.01 7.33
N PHE A 112 12.62 22.85 7.91
CA PHE A 112 11.88 21.61 7.67
C PHE A 112 10.85 21.40 8.78
N THR A 113 9.57 21.39 8.42
CA THR A 113 8.44 21.34 9.36
C THR A 113 8.06 19.93 9.82
N GLY A 114 8.77 18.89 9.36
CA GLY A 114 8.40 17.50 9.58
C GLY A 114 7.59 16.90 8.43
N LEU A 115 7.13 15.66 8.60
CA LEU A 115 6.20 14.98 7.68
C LEU A 115 5.01 14.41 8.46
N CYS A 116 3.81 14.65 7.95
CA CYS A 116 2.57 14.01 8.35
C CYS A 116 2.27 12.83 7.43
N LEU A 117 2.10 11.66 8.03
CA LEU A 117 1.73 10.39 7.41
C LEU A 117 0.30 10.09 7.84
N GLN A 118 -0.61 9.93 6.89
CA GLN A 118 -2.02 9.83 7.22
C GLN A 118 -2.69 8.68 6.46
N ASP A 119 -3.52 7.92 7.17
CA ASP A 119 -4.44 6.94 6.56
C ASP A 119 -5.60 7.68 5.87
N GLY A 120 -6.47 7.02 5.11
CA GLY A 120 -6.37 5.67 4.56
C GLY A 120 -6.60 5.67 3.04
N PRO A 121 -6.61 4.48 2.40
CA PRO A 121 -6.61 4.37 0.94
C PRO A 121 -7.86 4.92 0.22
N ASN A 122 -8.93 5.29 0.95
CA ASN A 122 -10.17 5.85 0.38
C ASN A 122 -10.74 7.09 1.07
N ALA A 123 -10.09 7.64 2.09
CA ALA A 123 -10.48 8.89 2.78
C ALA A 123 -9.34 9.34 3.69
N VAL A 124 -9.16 10.65 3.91
CA VAL A 124 -8.21 11.14 4.92
C VAL A 124 -8.73 10.81 6.32
N ARG A 125 -7.94 10.10 7.13
CA ARG A 125 -8.35 9.51 8.41
C ARG A 125 -7.28 9.70 9.51
N PRO A 126 -7.67 10.16 10.71
CA PRO A 126 -8.96 10.80 11.03
C PRO A 126 -9.02 12.23 10.47
N SER A 127 -10.18 12.64 9.94
CA SER A 127 -10.41 14.03 9.53
C SER A 127 -11.89 14.37 9.45
N ASP A 128 -12.19 15.68 9.46
CA ASP A 128 -13.49 16.29 9.23
C ASP A 128 -13.53 16.96 7.83
N TYR A 129 -14.72 17.24 7.28
CA TYR A 129 -14.87 17.92 5.98
C TYR A 129 -14.03 17.30 4.84
N VAL A 130 -13.99 15.98 4.77
CA VAL A 130 -13.30 15.17 3.75
C VAL A 130 -14.29 14.19 3.13
N SER A 131 -14.02 13.77 1.90
CA SER A 131 -14.84 12.82 1.16
C SER A 131 -14.50 11.38 1.54
N VAL A 132 -15.44 10.47 1.30
CA VAL A 132 -15.20 9.02 1.38
C VAL A 132 -15.36 8.46 -0.02
N PHE A 133 -14.23 8.17 -0.66
CA PHE A 133 -14.16 7.66 -2.03
C PHE A 133 -14.52 6.16 -2.09
N PRO A 134 -14.92 5.65 -3.26
CA PRO A 134 -15.03 4.21 -3.51
C PRO A 134 -13.76 3.47 -3.13
N SER A 135 -13.90 2.25 -2.62
CA SER A 135 -12.77 1.39 -2.25
C SER A 135 -11.96 0.94 -3.47
N GLY A 136 -10.76 0.38 -3.22
CA GLY A 136 -9.88 -0.14 -4.28
C GLY A 136 -10.61 -1.14 -5.18
N ILE A 137 -11.32 -2.11 -4.59
CA ILE A 137 -12.02 -3.15 -5.35
C ILE A 137 -13.20 -2.59 -6.16
N THR A 138 -13.89 -1.56 -5.64
CA THR A 138 -14.96 -0.88 -6.37
C THR A 138 -14.42 -0.09 -7.55
N ILE A 139 -13.32 0.66 -7.38
CA ILE A 139 -12.76 1.45 -8.47
C ILE A 139 -12.08 0.55 -9.53
N ALA A 140 -11.43 -0.55 -9.14
CA ALA A 140 -10.90 -1.55 -10.07
C ALA A 140 -12.00 -2.24 -10.90
N SER A 141 -13.19 -2.43 -10.32
CA SER A 141 -14.33 -3.02 -11.01
C SER A 141 -14.87 -2.17 -12.17
N SER A 142 -14.43 -0.92 -12.31
CA SER A 142 -14.70 -0.09 -13.50
C SER A 142 -13.88 -0.51 -14.73
N TRP A 143 -12.70 -1.12 -14.52
CA TRP A 143 -11.66 -1.35 -15.53
C TRP A 143 -11.20 -0.07 -16.27
N ASP A 144 -11.45 1.11 -15.69
CA ASP A 144 -11.16 2.42 -16.26
C ASP A 144 -9.93 3.05 -15.58
N ARG A 145 -8.86 3.27 -16.35
CA ARG A 145 -7.59 3.82 -15.85
C ARG A 145 -7.70 5.28 -15.44
N ASP A 146 -8.50 6.05 -16.18
CA ASP A 146 -8.64 7.49 -15.99
C ASP A 146 -9.50 7.73 -14.76
N LEU A 147 -10.58 6.97 -14.59
CA LEU A 147 -11.41 7.01 -13.38
C LEU A 147 -10.64 6.57 -12.11
N ILE A 148 -9.71 5.60 -12.21
CA ILE A 148 -8.82 5.26 -11.09
C ILE A 148 -7.86 6.41 -10.79
N TYR A 149 -7.24 7.02 -11.81
CA TYR A 149 -6.33 8.15 -11.65
C TYR A 149 -7.04 9.35 -10.98
N ASP A 150 -8.17 9.79 -11.52
CA ASP A 150 -8.95 10.93 -11.03
C ASP A 150 -9.34 10.74 -9.55
N ARG A 151 -9.86 9.55 -9.22
CA ARG A 151 -10.24 9.19 -7.85
C ARG A 151 -9.07 9.22 -6.86
N PHE A 152 -7.83 8.99 -7.29
CA PHE A 152 -6.64 9.10 -6.43
C PHE A 152 -6.03 10.50 -6.45
N HIS A 153 -6.16 11.23 -7.55
CA HIS A 153 -5.79 12.64 -7.64
C HIS A 153 -6.64 13.50 -6.70
N ASP A 154 -7.97 13.35 -6.74
CA ASP A 154 -8.89 14.08 -5.85
C ASP A 154 -8.68 13.74 -4.38
N LEU A 155 -8.42 12.46 -4.07
CA LEU A 155 -8.01 12.06 -2.71
C LEU A 155 -6.67 12.71 -2.30
N GLY A 156 -5.71 12.82 -3.23
CA GLY A 156 -4.44 13.52 -3.02
C GLY A 156 -4.63 15.02 -2.74
N LEU A 157 -5.58 15.67 -3.40
CA LEU A 157 -5.95 17.06 -3.11
C LEU A 157 -6.51 17.22 -1.68
N GLU A 158 -7.30 16.27 -1.18
CA GLU A 158 -7.78 16.29 0.20
C GLU A 158 -6.65 16.09 1.23
N TYR A 159 -5.74 15.14 0.99
CA TYR A 159 -4.55 14.96 1.83
C TYR A 159 -3.71 16.24 1.90
N LYS A 160 -3.44 16.86 0.74
CA LYS A 160 -2.70 18.12 0.63
C LYS A 160 -3.43 19.27 1.32
N GLY A 161 -4.76 19.37 1.15
CA GLY A 161 -5.60 20.36 1.83
C GLY A 161 -5.61 20.22 3.35
N LYS A 162 -5.42 18.99 3.87
CA LYS A 162 -5.23 18.71 5.30
C LYS A 162 -3.77 18.80 5.77
N GLY A 163 -2.84 19.17 4.88
CA GLY A 163 -1.41 19.34 5.22
C GLY A 163 -0.63 18.04 5.38
N ALA A 164 -1.15 16.91 4.91
CA ALA A 164 -0.45 15.62 4.90
C ALA A 164 0.48 15.50 3.69
N GLN A 165 1.76 15.22 3.94
CA GLN A 165 2.75 15.02 2.89
C GLN A 165 2.74 13.59 2.34
N VAL A 166 2.28 12.62 3.15
CA VAL A 166 2.34 11.19 2.81
C VAL A 166 0.98 10.51 3.04
N ALA A 167 0.39 10.03 1.96
CA ALA A 167 -0.81 9.20 1.97
C ALA A 167 -0.43 7.73 2.18
N LEU A 168 -1.07 7.06 3.14
CA LEU A 168 -0.88 5.63 3.40
C LEU A 168 -1.73 4.78 2.43
N GLY A 169 -1.45 4.88 1.13
CA GLY A 169 -2.03 4.08 0.04
C GLY A 169 -1.39 4.44 -1.31
N PRO A 170 -1.75 3.77 -2.42
CA PRO A 170 -2.77 2.72 -2.57
C PRO A 170 -2.34 1.33 -2.03
N VAL A 171 -3.25 0.34 -2.13
CA VAL A 171 -3.04 -1.01 -1.60
C VAL A 171 -2.90 -2.04 -2.73
N GLY A 172 -1.74 -2.70 -2.79
CA GLY A 172 -1.45 -3.85 -3.67
C GLY A 172 -1.34 -5.19 -2.92
N GLY A 173 -1.40 -5.16 -1.58
CA GLY A 173 -1.35 -6.33 -0.70
C GLY A 173 -2.26 -6.12 0.52
N ALA A 174 -3.24 -6.96 0.86
CA ALA A 174 -3.61 -8.22 0.23
C ALA A 174 -3.94 -8.09 -1.26
N LEU A 175 -3.40 -9.00 -2.07
CA LEU A 175 -3.76 -9.17 -3.47
C LEU A 175 -5.13 -9.84 -3.58
N GLY A 176 -5.41 -10.80 -2.69
CA GLY A 176 -6.70 -11.50 -2.62
C GLY A 176 -6.60 -13.02 -2.75
N ARG A 177 -5.54 -13.64 -2.20
CA ARG A 177 -5.33 -15.11 -2.18
C ARG A 177 -6.56 -15.90 -1.72
N THR A 178 -7.32 -15.36 -0.79
CA THR A 178 -8.56 -15.95 -0.27
C THR A 178 -9.70 -14.94 -0.33
N PRO A 179 -10.91 -15.30 -0.80
CA PRO A 179 -12.04 -14.38 -0.84
C PRO A 179 -12.51 -13.93 0.56
N TYR A 180 -12.10 -14.66 1.61
CA TYR A 180 -12.37 -14.33 3.01
C TYR A 180 -11.33 -13.36 3.63
N GLY A 181 -10.40 -12.82 2.84
CA GLY A 181 -9.40 -11.87 3.30
C GLY A 181 -10.02 -10.53 3.72
N GLY A 182 -9.97 -10.21 5.02
CA GLY A 182 -10.69 -9.07 5.61
C GLY A 182 -10.30 -7.67 5.09
N ARG A 183 -9.21 -7.56 4.31
CA ARG A 183 -8.71 -6.30 3.74
C ARG A 183 -8.55 -6.31 2.22
N ASN A 184 -9.02 -7.35 1.53
CA ASN A 184 -9.00 -7.42 0.06
C ASN A 184 -9.69 -6.21 -0.59
N TRP A 185 -10.70 -5.66 0.09
CA TRP A 185 -11.48 -4.52 -0.40
C TRP A 185 -10.70 -3.20 -0.44
N GLU A 186 -9.62 -3.06 0.35
CA GLU A 186 -8.74 -1.89 0.30
C GLU A 186 -7.88 -1.91 -0.97
N GLY A 187 -7.47 -3.11 -1.41
CA GLY A 187 -6.78 -3.36 -2.67
C GLY A 187 -7.72 -3.49 -3.86
N PHE A 188 -7.20 -3.90 -5.02
CA PHE A 188 -7.89 -3.79 -6.30
C PHE A 188 -8.47 -5.11 -6.83
N SER A 189 -7.63 -6.12 -7.06
CA SER A 189 -8.03 -7.40 -7.68
C SER A 189 -7.05 -8.54 -7.35
N PRO A 190 -7.51 -9.80 -7.22
CA PRO A 190 -6.63 -10.96 -7.17
C PRO A 190 -5.84 -11.18 -8.48
N ASP A 191 -6.23 -10.55 -9.58
CA ASP A 191 -5.42 -10.50 -10.80
C ASP A 191 -4.27 -9.49 -10.65
N PRO A 192 -3.00 -9.92 -10.76
CA PRO A 192 -1.87 -9.03 -10.55
C PRO A 192 -1.71 -8.01 -11.67
N TYR A 193 -2.22 -8.26 -12.88
CA TYR A 193 -2.15 -7.32 -14.01
C TYR A 193 -3.05 -6.09 -13.77
N LEU A 194 -4.33 -6.32 -13.48
CA LEU A 194 -5.28 -5.26 -13.13
C LEU A 194 -4.82 -4.49 -11.90
N THR A 195 -4.34 -5.18 -10.86
CA THR A 195 -3.80 -4.52 -9.66
C THR A 195 -2.58 -3.67 -9.99
N GLY A 196 -1.64 -4.12 -10.84
CA GLY A 196 -0.50 -3.31 -11.25
C GLY A 196 -0.89 -2.03 -12.00
N VAL A 197 -1.84 -2.14 -12.93
CA VAL A 197 -2.39 -0.99 -13.67
C VAL A 197 -3.11 -0.01 -12.73
N ALA A 198 -3.91 -0.52 -11.79
CA ALA A 198 -4.63 0.32 -10.83
C ALA A 198 -3.68 0.99 -9.81
N MET A 199 -2.63 0.28 -9.38
CA MET A 199 -1.55 0.81 -8.55
C MET A 199 -0.78 1.93 -9.26
N GLU A 200 -0.45 1.77 -10.54
CA GLU A 200 0.16 2.82 -11.38
C GLU A 200 -0.71 4.08 -11.41
N SER A 201 -1.97 3.95 -11.84
CA SER A 201 -2.91 5.06 -11.92
C SER A 201 -3.08 5.76 -10.56
N GLY A 202 -3.20 4.99 -9.48
CA GLY A 202 -3.38 5.52 -8.13
C GLY A 202 -2.15 6.23 -7.54
N VAL A 203 -0.94 5.67 -7.76
CA VAL A 203 0.31 6.31 -7.35
C VAL A 203 0.53 7.61 -8.12
N ARG A 204 0.29 7.60 -9.44
CA ARG A 204 0.38 8.82 -10.26
C ARG A 204 -0.59 9.90 -9.80
N GLY A 205 -1.88 9.57 -9.60
CA GLY A 205 -2.88 10.53 -9.12
C GLY A 205 -2.47 11.23 -7.82
N LEU A 206 -2.06 10.46 -6.80
CA LEU A 206 -1.60 11.02 -5.52
C LEU A 206 -0.36 11.94 -5.69
N GLN A 207 0.64 11.50 -6.46
CA GLN A 207 1.89 12.25 -6.63
C GLN A 207 1.72 13.49 -7.51
N ASP A 208 0.88 13.44 -8.54
CA ASP A 208 0.56 14.57 -9.42
C ASP A 208 -0.26 15.64 -8.66
N ALA A 209 -1.09 15.24 -7.69
CA ALA A 209 -1.71 16.17 -6.72
C ALA A 209 -0.69 16.81 -5.75
N GLY A 210 0.51 16.23 -5.62
CA GLY A 210 1.61 16.69 -4.76
C GLY A 210 1.68 16.02 -3.39
N VAL A 211 1.21 14.77 -3.27
CA VAL A 211 1.28 13.95 -2.05
C VAL A 211 2.04 12.66 -2.33
N GLN A 212 2.97 12.28 -1.45
CA GLN A 212 3.69 11.01 -1.57
C GLN A 212 2.71 9.84 -1.39
N ALA A 213 2.67 8.93 -2.36
CA ALA A 213 1.98 7.65 -2.21
C ALA A 213 2.81 6.66 -1.38
N THR A 214 2.13 5.78 -0.63
CA THR A 214 2.74 4.67 0.11
C THR A 214 2.08 3.36 -0.31
N ILE A 215 2.77 2.65 -1.19
CA ILE A 215 2.38 1.32 -1.65
C ILE A 215 2.39 0.34 -0.47
N LYS A 216 1.24 -0.26 -0.13
CA LYS A 216 1.11 -1.20 1.00
C LYS A 216 0.28 -2.45 0.66
N HIS A 217 0.39 -3.57 1.37
CA HIS A 217 1.40 -3.94 2.37
C HIS A 217 2.36 -4.93 1.69
N TRP A 218 3.66 -4.62 1.72
CA TRP A 218 4.70 -5.42 1.05
C TRP A 218 5.30 -6.45 2.03
N LEU A 219 5.20 -7.76 1.80
CA LEU A 219 4.37 -8.48 0.81
C LEU A 219 3.73 -9.73 1.45
N LEU A 220 2.89 -10.45 0.68
CA LEU A 220 2.17 -11.66 1.11
C LEU A 220 1.31 -11.48 2.38
N TYR A 221 0.89 -10.25 2.65
CA TYR A 221 -0.07 -9.92 3.69
C TYR A 221 -1.49 -10.25 3.21
N GLU A 222 -1.84 -11.53 3.23
CA GLU A 222 -3.08 -12.06 2.60
C GLU A 222 -4.18 -12.44 3.61
N GLN A 223 -3.94 -12.28 4.91
CA GLN A 223 -4.93 -12.55 5.95
C GLN A 223 -4.75 -11.69 7.21
N GLU A 224 -5.86 -11.49 7.94
CA GLU A 224 -5.89 -10.79 9.23
C GLU A 224 -5.52 -11.71 10.41
N THR A 225 -5.96 -12.97 10.35
CA THR A 225 -5.76 -13.94 11.42
C THR A 225 -4.28 -14.19 11.67
N GLN A 226 -3.85 -14.02 12.92
CA GLN A 226 -2.45 -14.12 13.35
C GLN A 226 -1.50 -13.11 12.68
N ARG A 227 -2.00 -12.02 12.09
CA ARG A 227 -1.11 -11.01 11.43
C ARG A 227 -0.15 -10.31 12.39
N SER A 228 -0.45 -10.36 13.68
CA SER A 228 0.31 -9.78 14.79
C SER A 228 0.60 -10.88 15.80
N PRO A 229 1.70 -10.81 16.56
CA PRO A 229 1.99 -11.78 17.59
C PRO A 229 0.90 -11.76 18.68
N THR A 230 0.55 -12.94 19.15
CA THR A 230 -0.31 -13.14 20.34
C THR A 230 0.59 -13.17 21.56
N LEU A 231 0.26 -12.35 22.56
CA LEU A 231 1.01 -12.28 23.81
C LEU A 231 0.15 -12.79 24.96
N TYR A 232 0.78 -13.54 25.88
CA TYR A 232 0.20 -13.85 27.17
C TYR A 232 -0.04 -12.57 28.01
N PRO A 233 -0.92 -12.60 29.02
CA PRO A 233 -1.19 -11.44 29.89
C PRO A 233 0.05 -10.90 30.65
N ASN A 234 1.11 -11.69 30.77
CA ASN A 234 2.41 -11.28 31.34
C ASN A 234 3.35 -10.60 30.32
N GLY A 235 2.91 -10.38 29.08
CA GLY A 235 3.69 -9.79 27.98
C GLY A 235 4.63 -10.75 27.26
N THR A 236 4.69 -12.03 27.65
CA THR A 236 5.52 -13.03 26.94
C THR A 236 4.83 -13.52 25.67
N LEU A 237 5.62 -13.88 24.66
CA LEU A 237 5.12 -14.36 23.37
C LEU A 237 4.44 -15.72 23.50
N GLU A 238 3.18 -15.81 23.06
CA GLU A 238 2.45 -17.08 22.92
C GLU A 238 2.57 -17.61 21.49
N PHE A 239 2.25 -16.78 20.50
CA PHE A 239 2.36 -17.11 19.08
C PHE A 239 2.99 -15.94 18.32
N SER A 240 3.99 -16.20 17.48
CA SER A 240 4.51 -15.23 16.51
C SER A 240 3.42 -14.77 15.52
N ALA A 241 3.70 -13.71 14.76
CA ALA A 241 2.88 -13.41 13.57
C ALA A 241 3.00 -14.56 12.55
N TYR A 242 2.00 -14.74 11.67
CA TYR A 242 2.08 -15.81 10.66
C TYR A 242 3.23 -15.56 9.67
N SER A 243 3.87 -16.66 9.24
CA SER A 243 4.81 -16.64 8.12
C SER A 243 4.09 -16.99 6.82
N SER A 244 4.21 -16.11 5.82
CA SER A 244 3.75 -16.36 4.45
C SER A 244 4.85 -17.01 3.64
N ASN A 245 4.82 -18.34 3.57
CA ASN A 245 5.76 -19.12 2.77
C ASN A 245 5.25 -19.25 1.31
N ALA A 246 6.01 -18.72 0.36
CA ALA A 246 5.76 -18.86 -1.08
C ALA A 246 7.07 -19.11 -1.82
N ASP A 247 7.03 -19.88 -2.90
CA ASP A 247 8.19 -20.05 -3.76
C ASP A 247 8.50 -18.77 -4.56
N ASP A 248 9.77 -18.62 -4.93
CA ASP A 248 10.26 -17.46 -5.67
C ASP A 248 9.55 -17.23 -7.02
N ARG A 249 9.11 -18.29 -7.72
CA ARG A 249 8.36 -18.12 -8.99
C ARG A 249 6.95 -17.59 -8.71
N THR A 250 6.27 -18.06 -7.66
CA THR A 250 4.99 -17.51 -7.24
C THR A 250 5.16 -16.04 -6.87
N ILE A 251 6.09 -15.71 -5.97
CA ILE A 251 6.41 -14.33 -5.59
C ILE A 251 6.67 -13.51 -6.85
N ARG A 252 7.59 -13.92 -7.73
CA ARG A 252 7.98 -13.18 -8.94
C ARG A 252 6.89 -13.02 -10.00
N LYS A 253 5.80 -13.79 -9.95
CA LYS A 253 4.69 -13.69 -10.91
C LYS A 253 3.46 -13.00 -10.36
N SER A 254 3.14 -13.17 -9.07
CA SER A 254 1.99 -12.50 -8.45
C SER A 254 2.33 -11.11 -7.94
N THR A 255 3.52 -10.91 -7.37
CA THR A 255 3.81 -9.73 -6.57
C THR A 255 4.51 -8.62 -7.36
N PRO A 256 5.53 -8.88 -8.21
CA PRO A 256 6.07 -7.89 -9.10
C PRO A 256 5.04 -7.13 -9.94
N PHE A 257 4.13 -7.76 -10.67
CA PHE A 257 3.29 -6.93 -11.55
C PHE A 257 2.49 -5.85 -10.78
N SER A 258 2.07 -6.14 -9.55
CA SER A 258 1.38 -5.21 -8.64
C SER A 258 2.27 -4.15 -7.96
N PHE A 259 3.61 -4.30 -7.94
CA PHE A 259 4.53 -3.43 -7.18
C PHE A 259 5.78 -2.95 -7.97
N PHE A 260 6.12 -3.58 -9.09
CA PHE A 260 7.38 -3.47 -9.84
C PHE A 260 7.29 -2.42 -10.97
N PHE A 261 6.08 -1.96 -11.29
CA PHE A 261 5.88 -0.70 -12.02
C PHE A 261 6.36 0.51 -11.19
N PHE A 262 6.41 0.39 -9.85
CA PHE A 262 6.86 1.46 -8.94
C PHE A 262 7.77 0.89 -7.85
N PHE A 263 9.04 0.61 -8.19
CA PHE A 263 10.11 0.34 -7.21
C PHE A 263 10.51 1.61 -6.43
N PHE A 264 9.56 2.16 -5.67
CA PHE A 264 9.79 3.33 -4.82
C PHE A 264 9.60 2.97 -3.35
N PHE A 265 10.65 2.38 -2.80
CA PHE A 265 10.88 2.37 -1.36
C PHE A 265 11.11 3.81 -0.89
N PHE A 266 10.04 4.50 -0.48
CA PHE A 266 10.15 5.63 0.43
C PHE A 266 9.57 5.26 1.78
N ALA A 267 10.47 5.21 2.76
CA ALA A 267 10.12 4.86 4.11
C ALA A 267 9.48 6.06 4.79
N CYS A 268 8.42 5.80 5.54
CA CYS A 268 7.86 6.79 6.44
C CYS A 268 7.59 6.12 7.78
N LEU A 269 8.57 6.28 8.68
CA LEU A 269 8.65 5.59 9.96
C LEU A 269 7.73 6.24 10.98
N ALA A 270 6.45 5.89 10.91
CA ALA A 270 5.55 5.87 12.06
C ALA A 270 4.32 4.95 11.88
N ALA A 271 4.12 4.34 10.69
CA ALA A 271 3.03 3.40 10.44
C ALA A 271 3.45 2.19 9.57
N TRP A 272 4.70 1.72 9.70
CA TRP A 272 5.20 0.53 9.02
C TRP A 272 5.26 -0.69 9.94
N PRO A 273 4.30 -1.61 9.85
CA PRO A 273 4.61 -3.02 9.85
C PRO A 273 5.03 -3.41 8.42
N LEU A 274 6.32 -3.22 8.10
CA LEU A 274 7.07 -4.35 7.51
C LEU A 274 6.69 -5.57 8.35
N ALA A 275 6.35 -6.73 7.77
CA ALA A 275 5.71 -7.89 8.43
C ALA A 275 6.50 -8.42 9.65
N TYR A 276 6.45 -7.64 10.70
CA TYR A 276 7.48 -7.35 11.70
C TYR A 276 8.94 -7.14 11.17
N GLN A 277 9.27 -5.86 10.85
CA GLN A 277 10.57 -5.16 11.06
C GLN A 277 11.54 -4.89 9.85
N TYR A 278 12.38 -3.83 9.98
CA TYR A 278 13.61 -3.40 9.22
C TYR A 278 13.57 -2.61 7.87
N GLY A 279 14.05 -1.34 7.85
CA GLY A 279 14.69 -0.70 6.66
C GLY A 279 14.10 0.66 6.13
N ILE A 280 14.94 1.59 5.63
CA ILE A 280 14.63 3.02 5.37
C ILE A 280 15.22 3.61 4.06
N ALA A 281 14.52 4.56 3.39
CA ALA A 281 15.10 5.58 2.46
C ALA A 281 14.23 6.88 2.31
N PHE A 282 14.85 8.01 1.90
CA PHE A 282 14.32 9.41 1.96
C PHE A 282 14.03 10.12 0.61
N LEU A 283 12.99 10.97 0.60
CA LEU A 283 12.48 11.74 -0.55
C LEU A 283 12.97 13.20 -0.64
N LEU A 284 12.98 13.79 -1.86
CA LEU A 284 12.95 15.25 -2.05
C LEU A 284 12.53 15.71 -3.48
N ASN A 285 11.22 15.80 -3.73
CA ASN A 285 10.53 16.49 -4.86
C ASN A 285 9.02 16.53 -4.43
N ARG A 286 8.13 17.47 -4.76
CA ARG A 286 8.17 18.75 -5.50
C ARG A 286 7.27 19.77 -4.77
N GLU A 287 7.54 21.08 -4.64
CA GLU A 287 8.76 21.92 -4.69
C GLU A 287 8.56 23.08 -3.67
N LEU A 288 9.45 24.08 -3.61
CA LEU A 288 9.30 25.33 -2.83
C LEU A 288 9.49 26.54 -3.77
N SER A 289 8.38 27.20 -4.10
CA SER A 289 8.31 28.49 -4.80
C SER A 289 7.00 29.19 -4.44
#